data_AF-A0A820E814-F1
#
_entry.id   AF-A0A820E814-F1
#
_cell.length_a   1.000
_cell.length_b   1.000
_cell.length_c   1.000
_cell.angle_alpha   90.00
_cell.angle_beta   90.00
_cell.angle_gamma   90.00
#
_symmetry.space_group_name_H-M   'P 1'
#
loop_
_entity.id
_entity.type
_entity.pdbx_description
1 polymer ?
#
loop_
_entity_poly.entity_id
_entity_poly.type
_entity_poly.pdbx_seq_one_letter_code
_entity_poly.pdbx_strand_id
1 'polypeptide(L)'
;MNIVNSARQIQMQLWEDLDHASYSSVAFIRALMQTHNTREIMLPVVFTCALDVTGLDGKKLLYDAHNFFHDIPVYEITQAPQIWLDNQVYEDDNEQLVIDWDYVDGLFPSGMMQDMQTTFT
;
A
#
# COMPACT_ATOMS: atom_id res chain seq x y z
N MET A 1 19.90 9.27 13.28
CA MET A 1 18.77 8.38 13.63
C MET A 1 19.26 6.96 13.42
N ASN A 2 19.15 6.06 14.40
CA ASN A 2 19.64 4.68 14.26
C ASN A 2 18.51 3.82 13.67
N ILE A 3 18.72 3.30 12.46
CA ILE A 3 17.71 2.51 11.72
C ILE A 3 17.20 1.31 12.51
N VAL A 4 18.06 0.66 13.31
CA VAL A 4 17.68 -0.50 14.14
C VAL A 4 16.69 -0.09 15.23
N ASN A 5 16.86 1.07 15.83
CA ASN A 5 15.95 1.55 16.85
C ASN A 5 14.59 1.94 16.25
N SER A 6 14.59 2.63 15.11
CA SER A 6 13.36 2.99 14.41
C SER A 6 12.61 1.75 13.91
N ALA A 7 13.31 0.75 13.36
CA ALA A 7 12.70 -0.51 12.94
C ALA A 7 12.04 -1.24 14.11
N ARG A 8 12.69 -1.31 15.29
CA ARG A 8 12.10 -1.90 16.49
C ARG A 8 10.86 -1.15 16.96
N GLN A 9 10.88 0.19 16.94
CA GLN A 9 9.73 1.00 17.33
C GLN A 9 8.52 0.75 16.41
N ILE A 10 8.75 0.73 15.10
CA ILE A 10 7.70 0.43 14.12
C ILE A 10 7.18 -0.99 14.30
N GLN A 11 8.05 -1.97 14.51
CA GLN A 11 7.64 -3.36 14.75
C GLN A 11 6.74 -3.51 15.97
N MET A 12 7.11 -2.87 17.09
CA MET A 12 6.31 -2.92 18.32
C MET A 12 4.94 -2.28 18.12
N GLN A 13 4.89 -1.11 17.47
CA GLN A 13 3.62 -0.45 17.17
C GLN A 13 2.74 -1.32 16.26
N LEU A 14 3.31 -1.92 15.21
CA LEU A 14 2.57 -2.78 14.30
C LEU A 14 1.97 -3.99 15.02
N TRP A 15 2.70 -4.59 15.98
CA TRP A 15 2.16 -5.69 16.78
C TRP A 15 1.00 -5.26 17.67
N GLU A 16 1.13 -4.11 18.35
CA GLU A 16 0.02 -3.55 19.13
C GLU A 16 -1.20 -3.25 18.25
N ASP A 17 -0.99 -2.73 17.04
CA ASP A 17 -2.08 -2.43 16.10
C ASP A 17 -2.74 -3.72 15.57
N LEU A 18 -1.96 -4.78 15.34
CA LEU A 18 -2.47 -6.08 14.87
C LEU A 18 -3.34 -6.79 15.90
N ASP A 19 -3.14 -6.56 17.19
CA ASP A 19 -4.08 -7.04 18.24
C ASP A 19 -5.51 -6.50 18.04
N HIS A 20 -5.66 -5.43 17.25
CA HIS A 20 -6.94 -4.81 16.88
C HIS A 20 -7.39 -5.11 15.44
N ALA A 21 -6.70 -5.96 14.69
CA ALA A 21 -6.96 -6.22 13.26
C ALA A 21 -8.37 -6.78 12.94
N SER A 22 -9.06 -7.33 13.94
CA SER A 22 -10.46 -7.78 13.79
C SER A 22 -11.46 -6.62 13.63
N TYR A 23 -11.07 -5.40 13.99
CA TYR A 23 -11.89 -4.22 13.80
C TYR A 23 -11.81 -3.73 12.36
N SER A 24 -12.95 -3.68 11.68
CA SER A 24 -13.02 -3.33 10.25
C SER A 24 -12.40 -1.97 9.97
N SER A 25 -11.47 -1.90 9.01
CA SER A 25 -10.85 -0.67 8.55
C SER A 25 -11.89 0.34 8.05
N VAL A 26 -12.98 -0.13 7.42
CA VAL A 26 -14.11 0.73 7.00
C VAL A 26 -14.84 1.31 8.21
N ALA A 27 -15.04 0.52 9.26
CA ALA A 27 -15.65 1.01 10.50
C ALA A 27 -14.74 2.02 11.22
N PHE A 28 -13.43 1.78 11.22
CA PHE A 28 -12.42 2.67 11.77
C PHE A 28 -12.42 4.03 11.08
N ILE A 29 -12.36 4.06 9.75
CA ILE A 29 -12.42 5.31 8.98
C ILE A 29 -13.73 6.06 9.25
N ARG A 30 -14.87 5.35 9.35
CA ARG A 30 -16.15 5.96 9.75
C ARG A 30 -16.13 6.56 11.17
N ALA A 31 -15.52 5.87 12.12
CA ALA A 31 -15.37 6.38 13.49
C ALA A 31 -14.46 7.62 13.55
N LEU A 32 -13.38 7.65 12.76
CA LEU A 32 -12.53 8.83 12.61
C LEU A 32 -13.29 10.01 12.00
N MET A 33 -14.06 9.79 10.93
CA MET A 33 -14.91 10.83 10.33
C MET A 33 -15.86 11.46 11.36
N GLN A 34 -16.50 10.62 12.19
CA GLN A 34 -17.39 11.08 13.26
C GLN A 34 -16.65 11.86 14.35
N THR A 35 -15.51 11.34 14.82
CA THR A 35 -14.71 11.95 15.88
C THR A 35 -14.17 13.32 15.48
N HIS A 36 -13.72 13.45 14.24
CA HIS A 36 -13.16 14.69 13.71
C HIS A 36 -14.20 15.63 13.07
N ASN A 37 -15.49 15.26 13.10
CA ASN A 37 -16.58 16.00 12.45
C ASN A 37 -16.25 16.36 10.99
N THR A 38 -15.67 15.42 10.26
CA THR A 38 -15.27 15.56 8.85
C THR A 38 -16.05 14.56 8.00
N ARG A 39 -16.24 14.91 6.71
CA ARG A 39 -16.86 14.01 5.73
C ARG A 39 -15.86 13.08 5.06
N GLU A 40 -14.57 13.33 5.23
CA GLU A 40 -13.51 12.59 4.58
C GLU A 40 -12.28 12.51 5.48
N ILE A 41 -11.64 11.34 5.46
CA ILE A 41 -10.31 11.11 6.03
C ILE A 41 -9.39 10.82 4.86
N MET A 42 -8.35 11.64 4.72
CA MET A 42 -7.35 11.44 3.67
C MET A 42 -6.26 10.49 4.17
N LEU A 43 -5.87 9.54 3.32
CA LEU A 43 -4.75 8.62 3.54
C LEU A 43 -3.78 8.77 2.37
N PRO A 44 -3.08 9.92 2.27
CA PRO A 44 -2.37 10.30 1.05
C PRO A 44 -1.27 9.31 0.66
N VAL A 45 -0.69 8.61 1.64
CA VAL A 45 0.31 7.57 1.39
C VAL A 45 -0.12 6.31 2.10
N VAL A 46 -0.24 5.22 1.34
CA VAL A 46 -0.47 3.87 1.83
C VAL A 46 0.76 3.02 1.54
N PHE A 47 1.10 2.13 2.47
CA PHE A 47 2.11 1.11 2.29
C PHE A 47 1.44 -0.25 2.35
N THR A 48 1.48 -0.96 1.24
CA THR A 48 0.87 -2.28 1.10
C THR A 48 1.98 -3.32 1.01
N CYS A 49 2.03 -4.24 1.97
CA CYS A 49 3.03 -5.30 1.99
C CYS A 49 2.33 -6.65 1.89
N ALA A 50 2.62 -7.38 0.81
CA ALA A 50 2.09 -8.72 0.56
C ALA A 50 3.21 -9.73 0.30
N LEU A 51 4.27 -9.65 1.12
CA LEU A 51 5.31 -10.68 1.16
C LEU A 51 4.69 -11.99 1.68
N ASP A 52 5.05 -13.10 1.03
CA ASP A 52 4.55 -14.44 1.36
C ASP A 52 3.02 -14.63 1.29
N VAL A 53 2.31 -13.73 0.60
CA VAL A 53 0.86 -13.86 0.37
C VAL A 53 0.64 -14.69 -0.90
N THR A 54 0.35 -15.97 -0.71
CA THR A 54 0.12 -16.94 -1.80
C THR A 54 -1.34 -17.38 -1.88
N GLY A 55 -1.81 -17.58 -3.12
CA GLY A 55 -3.13 -18.11 -3.42
C GLY A 55 -3.21 -19.61 -3.19
N LEU A 56 -4.43 -20.16 -3.26
CA LEU A 56 -4.65 -21.60 -3.13
C LEU A 56 -4.00 -22.41 -4.26
N ASP A 57 -3.70 -21.76 -5.38
CA ASP A 57 -2.97 -22.28 -6.54
C ASP A 57 -1.44 -22.13 -6.42
N GLY A 58 -0.95 -21.61 -5.30
CA GLY A 58 0.48 -21.44 -5.00
C GLY A 58 1.12 -20.21 -5.63
N LYS A 59 0.35 -19.37 -6.32
CA LYS A 59 0.84 -18.18 -6.99
C LYS A 59 0.83 -16.96 -6.07
N LYS A 60 1.67 -15.97 -6.35
CA LYS A 60 1.75 -14.73 -5.55
C LYS A 60 0.56 -13.84 -5.86
N LEU A 61 -0.34 -13.63 -4.88
CA LEU A 61 -1.67 -13.04 -5.13
C LEU A 61 -1.62 -11.62 -5.73
N LEU A 62 -0.74 -10.75 -5.24
CA LEU A 62 -0.61 -9.40 -5.81
C LEU A 62 0.04 -9.42 -7.20
N TYR A 63 1.07 -10.25 -7.42
CA TYR A 63 1.69 -10.41 -8.72
C TYR A 63 0.69 -10.93 -9.77
N ASP A 64 -0.11 -11.93 -9.40
CA ASP A 64 -1.17 -12.47 -10.25
C ASP A 64 -2.27 -11.46 -10.52
N ALA A 65 -2.70 -10.68 -9.52
CA ALA A 65 -3.70 -9.63 -9.72
C ALA A 65 -3.22 -8.61 -10.76
N HIS A 66 -1.98 -8.14 -10.64
CA HIS A 66 -1.36 -7.24 -11.62
C HIS A 66 -1.25 -7.89 -13.01
N ASN A 67 -0.89 -9.17 -13.10
CA ASN A 67 -0.71 -9.86 -14.39
C ASN A 67 -2.00 -10.33 -15.05
N PHE A 68 -3.06 -10.64 -14.29
CA PHE A 68 -4.35 -11.09 -14.80
C PHE A 68 -4.98 -10.06 -15.74
N PHE A 69 -4.67 -8.78 -15.53
CA PHE A 69 -5.15 -7.68 -16.34
C PHE A 69 -4.16 -7.25 -17.44
N HIS A 70 -3.02 -7.91 -17.64
CA HIS A 70 -2.11 -7.55 -18.74
C HIS A 70 -2.69 -7.82 -20.15
N ASP A 71 -3.62 -8.77 -20.32
CA ASP A 71 -4.26 -9.09 -21.61
C ASP A 71 -5.54 -8.28 -21.89
N ILE A 72 -5.95 -7.42 -20.97
CA ILE A 72 -7.11 -6.53 -21.12
C ILE A 72 -6.62 -5.14 -20.75
N PRO A 73 -6.61 -4.13 -21.64
CA PRO A 73 -6.19 -2.78 -21.27
C PRO A 73 -7.25 -2.17 -20.33
N VAL A 74 -7.20 -2.55 -19.06
CA VAL A 74 -7.99 -1.97 -18.00
C VAL A 74 -7.08 -0.95 -17.34
N TYR A 75 -7.38 0.33 -17.58
CA TYR A 75 -6.94 1.40 -16.69
C TYR A 75 -7.55 1.09 -15.31
N GLU A 76 -6.82 0.36 -14.47
CA GLU A 76 -7.23 0.15 -13.09
C GLU A 76 -6.93 1.43 -12.32
N ILE A 77 -7.98 2.23 -12.11
CA ILE A 77 -8.01 3.18 -11.00
C ILE A 77 -8.50 2.36 -9.81
N THR A 78 -7.59 1.63 -9.16
CA THR A 78 -7.78 1.03 -7.81
C THR A 78 -7.84 2.11 -6.73
N GLN A 79 -7.58 3.36 -7.09
CA GLN A 79 -7.53 4.49 -6.19
C GLN A 79 -8.88 4.70 -5.50
N ALA A 80 -8.88 4.44 -4.20
CA ALA A 80 -9.78 5.18 -3.33
C ALA A 80 -9.41 6.68 -3.48
N PRO A 81 -10.38 7.60 -3.66
CA PRO A 81 -10.09 9.04 -3.86
C PRO A 81 -9.21 9.68 -2.78
N GLN A 82 -9.05 8.98 -1.65
CA GLN A 82 -8.31 9.39 -0.48
C GLN A 82 -6.81 9.03 -0.52
N ILE A 83 -6.35 8.24 -1.50
CA ILE A 83 -4.97 7.76 -1.61
C ILE A 83 -4.27 8.46 -2.78
N TRP A 84 -3.11 9.06 -2.53
CA TRP A 84 -2.31 9.74 -3.56
C TRP A 84 -1.18 8.87 -4.08
N LEU A 85 -0.58 8.07 -3.19
CA LEU A 85 0.47 7.10 -3.47
C LEU A 85 0.20 5.83 -2.66
N ASP A 86 0.10 4.70 -3.34
CA ASP A 86 0.17 3.36 -2.76
C ASP A 86 1.52 2.74 -3.12
N ASN A 87 2.37 2.56 -2.10
CA ASN A 87 3.66 1.89 -2.22
C ASN A 87 3.46 0.41 -1.91
N GLN A 88 3.33 -0.39 -2.96
CA GLN A 88 3.07 -1.82 -2.89
C GLN A 88 4.39 -2.61 -2.95
N VAL A 89 4.57 -3.53 -2.02
CA VAL A 89 5.73 -4.40 -1.94
C VAL A 89 5.26 -5.85 -1.88
N TYR A 90 5.68 -6.64 -2.87
CA TYR A 90 5.30 -8.05 -3.00
C TYR A 90 6.41 -8.85 -3.69
N GLU A 91 6.20 -10.15 -3.86
CA GLU A 91 7.13 -11.04 -4.56
C GLU A 91 6.53 -11.50 -5.90
N ASP A 92 7.36 -11.64 -6.93
CA ASP A 92 6.97 -12.31 -8.18
C ASP A 92 7.06 -13.84 -8.05
N ASP A 93 6.66 -14.56 -9.11
CA ASP A 93 6.72 -16.03 -9.16
C ASP A 93 8.16 -16.59 -9.08
N ASN A 94 9.18 -15.75 -9.25
CA ASN A 94 10.60 -16.10 -9.12
C ASN A 94 11.19 -15.68 -7.76
N GLU A 95 10.34 -15.35 -6.78
CA GLU A 95 10.73 -14.90 -5.44
C GLU A 95 11.53 -13.58 -5.45
N GLN A 96 11.38 -12.76 -6.49
CA GLN A 96 12.00 -11.44 -6.57
C GLN A 96 11.11 -10.40 -5.91
N LEU A 97 11.74 -9.52 -5.12
CA LEU A 97 11.05 -8.38 -4.54
C LEU A 97 10.64 -7.40 -5.63
N VAL A 98 9.35 -7.10 -5.69
CA VAL A 98 8.76 -6.08 -6.54
C VAL A 98 8.30 -4.91 -5.66
N ILE A 99 8.70 -3.70 -6.06
CA ILE A 99 8.24 -2.44 -5.46
C ILE A 99 7.49 -1.70 -6.56
N ASP A 100 6.17 -1.61 -6.40
CA ASP A 100 5.28 -0.94 -7.33
C ASP A 100 4.67 0.30 -6.67
N TRP A 101 4.72 1.43 -7.37
CA TRP A 101 4.19 2.70 -6.88
C TRP A 101 3.01 3.09 -7.75
N ASP A 102 1.80 2.87 -7.25
CA ASP A 102 0.57 3.38 -7.86
C ASP A 102 0.29 4.77 -7.30
N TYR A 103 0.18 5.77 -8.18
CA TYR A 103 -0.04 7.15 -7.78
C TYR A 103 -0.98 7.89 -8.73
N VAL A 104 -1.61 8.95 -8.22
CA VAL A 104 -2.52 9.79 -9.00
C VAL A 104 -1.73 10.59 -10.05
N ASP A 105 -1.96 10.30 -11.33
CA ASP A 105 -1.34 11.04 -12.42
C ASP A 105 -1.74 12.54 -12.39
N GLY A 106 -0.78 13.41 -12.68
CA GLY A 106 -0.96 14.86 -12.63
C GLY A 106 -1.10 15.49 -11.24
N LEU A 107 -1.10 14.70 -10.16
CA LEU A 107 -1.13 15.24 -8.79
C LEU A 107 0.25 15.74 -8.33
N PHE A 108 1.31 15.06 -8.75
CA PHE A 108 2.69 15.38 -8.38
C PHE A 108 3.38 16.23 -9.45
N PRO A 109 4.33 17.10 -9.07
CA PRO A 109 5.19 17.79 -10.02
C PRO A 109 5.90 16.82 -10.99
N SER A 110 6.06 17.25 -12.23
CA SER A 110 6.76 16.47 -13.27
C SER A 110 8.13 16.01 -12.79
N GLY A 111 8.38 14.69 -12.87
CA GLY A 111 9.65 14.06 -12.48
C GLY A 111 9.77 13.71 -10.99
N MET A 112 8.92 14.25 -10.11
CA MET A 112 9.04 14.05 -8.67
C MET A 112 8.92 12.57 -8.26
N MET A 113 7.97 11.85 -8.85
CA MET A 113 7.75 10.44 -8.53
C MET A 113 8.92 9.56 -8.96
N GLN A 114 9.50 9.84 -10.13
CA GLN A 114 10.68 9.14 -10.63
C GLN A 114 11.91 9.41 -9.75
N ASP A 115 12.12 10.66 -9.34
CA ASP A 115 13.22 11.04 -8.44
C ASP A 115 13.08 10.37 -7.07
N MET A 116 11.86 10.35 -6.52
CA MET A 116 11.56 9.68 -5.25
C MET A 116 11.76 8.17 -5.34
N GLN A 117 11.28 7.52 -6.41
CA GLN A 117 11.44 6.08 -6.62
C GLN A 117 12.93 5.71 -6.77
N THR A 118 13.69 6.50 -7.54
CA THR A 118 15.15 6.33 -7.69
C THR A 118 15.90 6.49 -6.37
N THR A 119 15.41 7.34 -5.47
CA THR A 119 16.02 7.50 -4.14
C THR A 119 15.64 6.37 -3.19
N PHE A 120 14.48 5.74 -3.41
CA PHE A 120 13.96 4.67 -2.57
C PHE A 120 14.66 3.32 -2.82
N THR A 121 15.03 3.04 -4.07
CA THR A 121 15.66 1.79 -4.53
C THR A 121 17.17 1.95 -4.75
#